data_AF-A0A2V6B0A4-F1
#
_entry.id   AF-A0A2V6B0A4-F1
#
_cell.length_a   1.000
_cell.length_b   1.000
_cell.length_c   1.000
_cell.angle_alpha   90.00
_cell.angle_beta   90.00
_cell.angle_gamma   90.00
#
_symmetry.space_group_name_H-M   'P 1'
#
loop_
_entity.id
_entity.type
_entity.pdbx_description
1 polymer ?
#
loop_
_entity_poly.entity_id
_entity_poly.type
_entity_poly.pdbx_seq_one_letter_code
_entity_poly.pdbx_strand_id
1 'polypeptide(L)' 'FELVDPIVDVPSAEAKPFDCSRTALRHPKETKGQNYDVTTEANNQCCDGGSCC' A
#
# COMPACT_ATOMS: atom_id res chain seq x y z
N PHE A 1 -9.62 14.19 -1.07
CA PHE A 1 -9.68 12.73 -0.93
C PHE A 1 -10.41 12.21 -2.14
N GLU A 2 -9.80 11.32 -2.90
CA GLU A 2 -10.39 10.70 -4.09
C GLU A 2 -10.51 9.20 -3.84
N LEU A 3 -11.65 8.63 -4.22
CA LEU A 3 -11.85 7.19 -4.23
C LEU A 3 -11.25 6.69 -5.54
N VAL A 4 -10.19 5.90 -5.43
CA VAL A 4 -9.50 5.31 -6.58
C VAL A 4 -9.89 3.83 -6.66
N ASP A 5 -10.37 3.42 -7.82
CA ASP A 5 -10.71 2.02 -8.07
C ASP A 5 -9.45 1.13 -8.12
N PRO A 6 -9.57 -0.16 -7.78
CA PRO A 6 -8.45 -1.10 -7.89
C PRO A 6 -7.93 -1.20 -9.34
N ILE A 7 -6.61 -1.35 -9.51
CA ILE A 7 -6.00 -1.60 -10.83
C ILE A 7 -6.51 -2.91 -11.43
N VAL A 8 -6.79 -3.90 -10.58
CA VAL A 8 -7.32 -5.21 -10.95
C VAL A 8 -8.58 -5.45 -10.13
N ASP A 9 -9.71 -5.61 -10.81
CA ASP A 9 -10.98 -5.95 -10.18
C ASP A 9 -10.94 -7.36 -9.57
N VAL A 10 -11.53 -7.49 -8.39
CA VAL A 10 -11.69 -8.78 -7.70
C VAL A 10 -13.18 -9.11 -7.65
N PRO A 11 -13.63 -10.21 -8.27
CA PRO A 11 -15.04 -10.61 -8.21
C PRO A 11 -15.51 -10.78 -6.76
N SER A 12 -16.72 -10.33 -6.46
CA SER A 12 -17.25 -10.39 -5.08
C SER A 12 -17.32 -11.81 -4.51
N ALA A 13 -17.50 -12.83 -5.36
CA ALA A 13 -17.49 -14.23 -4.97
C ALA A 13 -16.09 -14.73 -4.55
N GLU A 14 -15.02 -14.07 -5.00
CA GLU A 14 -13.63 -14.40 -4.70
C GLU A 14 -13.03 -13.49 -3.60
N ALA A 15 -13.68 -12.36 -3.34
CA ALA A 15 -13.27 -11.41 -2.31
C ALA A 15 -13.31 -12.06 -0.92
N LYS A 16 -12.13 -12.21 -0.31
CA LYS A 16 -12.00 -12.78 1.03
C LYS A 16 -12.28 -11.72 2.09
N PRO A 17 -12.92 -12.08 3.23
CA PRO A 17 -13.02 -11.19 4.36
C PRO A 17 -11.64 -10.73 4.83
N PHE A 18 -11.57 -9.48 5.31
CA PHE A 18 -10.34 -8.99 5.93
C PHE A 18 -10.07 -9.76 7.24
N ASP A 19 -8.84 -10.24 7.42
CA ASP A 19 -8.45 -10.98 8.63
C ASP A 19 -8.23 -10.01 9.81
N CYS A 20 -9.29 -9.78 10.58
CA CYS A 20 -9.26 -8.95 11.79
C CYS A 20 -8.69 -9.68 13.02
N SER A 21 -8.29 -10.95 12.92
CA SER A 21 -7.77 -11.71 14.08
C SER A 21 -6.41 -11.18 14.56
N ARG A 22 -5.68 -10.49 13.68
CA ARG A 22 -4.36 -9.93 13.95
C ARG A 22 -4.48 -8.42 14.13
N THR A 23 -4.06 -7.94 15.30
CA THR A 23 -4.03 -6.49 15.63
C THR A 23 -2.65 -5.87 15.46
N ALA A 24 -1.61 -6.70 15.33
CA ALA A 24 -0.25 -6.22 15.13
C ALA A 24 -0.07 -5.61 13.73
N LEU A 25 0.74 -4.55 13.64
CA LEU A 25 1.16 -4.00 12.36
C LEU A 25 1.93 -5.07 11.58
N ARG A 26 1.44 -5.39 10.38
CA ARG A 26 2.10 -6.36 9.49
C ARG A 26 3.47 -5.86 9.10
N HIS A 27 4.47 -6.73 9.14
CA HIS A 27 5.80 -6.38 8.67
C HIS A 27 5.73 -6.07 7.17
N PRO A 28 6.35 -5.00 6.66
CA PRO A 28 6.26 -4.65 5.23
C PRO A 28 6.64 -5.79 4.28
N LYS A 29 7.57 -6.65 4.70
CA LYS A 29 7.96 -7.85 3.93
C LYS A 29 6.86 -8.92 3.82
N GLU A 30 5.92 -8.96 4.76
CA GLU A 30 4.77 -9.87 4.69
C GLU A 30 3.82 -9.47 3.55
N THR A 31 3.65 -8.16 3.33
CA THR A 31 2.71 -7.63 2.33
C THR A 31 3.35 -7.33 0.99
N LYS A 32 4.63 -6.94 0.97
CA LYS A 32 5.38 -6.58 -0.25
C LYS A 32 6.31 -7.69 -0.74
N GLY A 33 6.60 -8.67 0.11
CA GLY A 33 7.56 -9.75 -0.15
C GLY A 33 8.90 -9.56 0.57
N GLN A 34 9.55 -10.68 0.90
CA GLN A 34 10.81 -10.71 1.68
C GLN A 34 11.97 -9.94 1.02
N ASN A 35 11.98 -9.93 -0.30
CA ASN A 35 13.04 -9.32 -1.12
C ASN A 35 12.56 -8.04 -1.81
N TYR A 36 11.50 -7.40 -1.31
CA TYR A 36 11.04 -6.14 -1.88
C TYR A 36 12.06 -5.03 -1.58
N ASP A 37 12.78 -4.60 -2.61
CA ASP A 37 13.81 -3.56 -2.56
C ASP A 37 13.57 -2.43 -3.57
N VAL A 38 12.41 -2.43 -4.24
CA VAL A 38 12.04 -1.41 -5.23
C VAL A 38 12.01 -0.03 -4.57
N THR A 39 13.00 0.78 -4.90
CA THR A 39 13.02 2.22 -4.67
C THR A 39 12.59 2.91 -5.97
N THR A 40 11.43 3.55 -5.97
CA THR A 40 11.08 4.49 -7.04
C THR A 40 11.79 5.81 -6.75
N GLU A 41 12.28 6.49 -7.79
CA GLU A 41 12.72 7.89 -7.67
C GLU A 41 11.64 8.69 -6.93
N ALA A 42 12.06 9.54 -5.99
CA ALA A 42 11.12 10.42 -5.32
C ALA A 42 10.40 11.22 -6.40
N ASN A 43 9.06 11.11 -6.46
CA ASN A 43 8.31 12.03 -7.28
C ASN A 43 8.52 13.41 -6.65
N ASN A 44 9.33 14.25 -7.31
CA ASN A 44 9.74 15.57 -6.83
C ASN A 44 8.55 16.52 -6.55
N GLN A 45 7.31 16.12 -6.86
CA GLN A 45 6.09 16.86 -6.53
C GLN A 45 5.48 16.52 -5.15
N CYS A 46 6.04 15.57 -4.39
CA CYS A 46 5.51 15.31 -3.03
C CYS A 46 5.82 16.46 -2.06
N CYS A 47 6.90 17.21 -2.30
CA CYS A 47 7.36 18.30 -1.45
C CYS A 47 7.64 19.55 -2.30
N ASP A 48 6.61 20.37 -2.51
CA ASP A 48 6.73 21.69 -3.18
C ASP A 48 7.37 22.74 -2.25
N GLY A 49 8.52 22.42 -1.65
CA GLY A 49 9.32 23.39 -0.89
C GLY A 49 8.82 23.75 0.51
N GLY A 50 7.96 22.93 1.13
CA GLY A 50 7.61 23.04 2.55
C GLY A 50 8.32 21.97 3.38
N SER A 51 9.22 22.38 4.27
CA SER A 51 9.94 21.55 5.24
C SER A 51 9.11 20.38 5.79
N CYS A 52 9.46 19.14 5.44
CA CYS A 52 8.89 17.95 6.06
C CYS A 52 10.01 17.17 6.75
N CYS A 53 9.93 17.13 8.08
CA CYS A 53 10.83 16.47 9.02
C CYS A 53 10.40 15.03 9.30
#